data_AF-A0A5M3MZ42-F1
#
_entry.id   AF-A0A5M3MZ42-F1
#
_cell.length_a   1.000
_cell.length_b   1.000
_cell.length_c   1.000
_cell.angle_alpha   90.00
_cell.angle_beta   90.00
_cell.angle_gamma   90.00
#
_symmetry.space_group_name_H-M   'P 1'
#
loop_
_entity.id
_entity.type
_entity.pdbx_description
1 polymer ?
#
loop_
_entity_poly.entity_id
_entity_poly.type
_entity_poly.pdbx_seq_one_letter_code
_entity_poly.pdbx_strand_id
1 'polypeptide(L)'
;MQSSVRPTTTVNTNALHVSTPSINVVPLTAPVNPTPASMPPYKRSPRGRVLFYDKNKPYYEFTNFSPHPVEYNGKRFPTSEHLFQSFKFIDAHPEIAEYIRTCGDRPMAAFDEAHRYQSWVRPDWRQVNIVKMEEALRLKFTQHKRLRQLLLDTGDDELIEDSPRDYFWGVGADYSGRNELGKALERLRDELRHENNPKYFLQPHGKRDMHRLSLQDIPSLLSPMSAAGHVSNFIRTVSNSASSTPQSPISAVSASSKTMCEFCQQKPKFQRHRYCSRNCAQAAKMCIHCRTKPKFDKHPYCSKTCAADYVKT
;
A
#
# COMPACT_ATOMS: atom_id res chain seq x y z
N MET A 1 66.41 -35.42 -70.73
CA MET A 1 65.03 -34.97 -71.03
C MET A 1 64.95 -33.45 -70.82
N GLN A 2 63.83 -32.83 -71.16
CA GLN A 2 63.72 -31.39 -71.44
C GLN A 2 63.67 -30.47 -70.20
N SER A 3 64.33 -29.31 -70.33
CA SER A 3 63.88 -27.94 -69.96
C SER A 3 63.61 -27.56 -68.48
N SER A 4 63.67 -26.30 -68.04
CA SER A 4 63.83 -25.01 -68.76
C SER A 4 64.77 -24.00 -68.01
N VAL A 5 64.76 -22.71 -68.38
CA VAL A 5 65.83 -21.71 -68.17
C VAL A 5 65.53 -20.62 -67.09
N ARG A 6 66.62 -19.98 -66.58
CA ARG A 6 66.77 -18.75 -65.73
C ARG A 6 66.11 -17.45 -66.32
N PRO A 7 66.27 -16.20 -65.78
CA PRO A 7 66.88 -15.66 -64.51
C PRO A 7 65.84 -14.84 -63.66
N THR A 8 65.99 -13.67 -62.96
CA THR A 8 67.02 -12.59 -62.78
C THR A 8 66.72 -11.70 -61.52
N THR A 9 67.71 -10.93 -61.01
CA THR A 9 67.69 -9.58 -60.29
C THR A 9 66.57 -9.20 -59.29
N THR A 10 66.77 -8.64 -58.07
CA THR A 10 67.50 -7.41 -57.59
C THR A 10 66.94 -6.07 -58.16
N VAL A 11 66.94 -4.88 -57.52
CA VAL A 11 67.78 -4.24 -56.46
C VAL A 11 66.99 -3.13 -55.67
N ASN A 12 67.36 -2.80 -54.42
CA ASN A 12 67.23 -1.48 -53.72
C ASN A 12 65.81 -0.90 -53.37
N THR A 13 65.61 0.11 -52.49
CA THR A 13 66.49 1.02 -51.68
C THR A 13 65.78 1.54 -50.40
N ASN A 14 66.56 2.03 -49.40
CA ASN A 14 66.39 3.21 -48.49
C ASN A 14 65.00 3.79 -48.10
N ALA A 15 64.78 4.43 -46.92
CA ALA A 15 65.54 4.59 -45.67
C ALA A 15 64.62 5.20 -44.57
N LEU A 16 65.10 5.29 -43.31
CA LEU A 16 64.36 5.80 -42.13
C LEU A 16 64.57 7.31 -41.88
N HIS A 17 63.51 8.10 -41.62
CA HIS A 17 63.54 9.27 -40.73
C HIS A 17 62.15 9.85 -40.38
N VAL A 18 62.09 10.77 -39.39
CA VAL A 18 60.97 11.72 -39.05
C VAL A 18 59.71 11.11 -38.40
N SER A 19 59.02 11.70 -37.39
CA SER A 19 59.34 12.70 -36.34
C SER A 19 58.24 12.69 -35.24
N THR A 20 58.40 13.50 -34.18
CA THR A 20 57.47 13.69 -33.05
C THR A 20 56.05 14.18 -33.41
N PRO A 21 55.01 13.86 -32.61
CA PRO A 21 53.63 14.29 -32.88
C PRO A 21 53.33 15.73 -32.41
N SER A 22 52.67 16.51 -33.27
CA SER A 22 52.07 17.81 -32.90
C SER A 22 50.59 17.67 -32.55
N ILE A 23 50.14 18.38 -31.52
CA ILE A 23 48.72 18.43 -31.12
C ILE A 23 47.96 19.35 -32.09
N ASN A 24 46.99 18.79 -32.82
CA ASN A 24 46.10 19.56 -33.69
C ASN A 24 44.91 20.12 -32.88
N VAL A 25 44.87 21.44 -32.71
CA VAL A 25 43.70 22.17 -32.19
C VAL A 25 42.81 22.55 -33.36
N VAL A 26 41.57 22.04 -33.38
CA VAL A 26 40.64 22.25 -34.51
C VAL A 26 39.87 23.58 -34.34
N PRO A 27 39.72 24.42 -35.39
CA PRO A 27 39.00 25.70 -35.29
C PRO A 27 37.50 25.55 -34.99
N LEU A 28 36.96 26.50 -34.23
CA LEU A 28 35.59 26.48 -33.70
C LEU A 28 34.52 27.01 -34.69
N THR A 29 34.58 26.59 -35.96
CA THR A 29 33.72 27.14 -37.04
C THR A 29 33.15 26.07 -37.98
N ALA A 30 32.62 24.97 -37.42
CA ALA A 30 31.80 24.03 -38.18
C ALA A 30 30.34 24.53 -38.27
N PRO A 31 29.66 24.43 -39.41
CA PRO A 31 28.25 24.80 -39.52
C PRO A 31 27.38 23.85 -38.69
N VAL A 32 26.44 24.42 -37.92
CA VAL A 32 25.54 23.65 -37.06
C VAL A 32 24.50 22.93 -37.94
N ASN A 33 24.62 21.61 -38.05
CA ASN A 33 23.56 20.78 -38.62
C ASN A 33 22.25 21.04 -37.85
N PRO A 34 21.10 21.23 -38.54
CA PRO A 34 19.83 21.46 -37.86
C PRO A 34 19.50 20.25 -36.98
N THR A 35 19.28 20.50 -35.68
CA THR A 35 18.79 19.48 -34.75
C THR A 35 17.52 18.83 -35.30
N PRO A 36 17.38 17.49 -35.22
CA PRO A 36 16.12 16.83 -35.53
C PRO A 36 14.98 17.52 -34.76
N ALA A 37 13.92 17.88 -35.47
CA ALA A 37 12.80 18.62 -34.89
C ALA A 37 12.27 17.88 -33.65
N SER A 38 11.95 18.63 -32.60
CA SER A 38 11.34 18.08 -31.37
C SER A 38 10.20 17.14 -31.76
N MET A 39 10.25 15.89 -31.29
CA MET A 39 9.16 14.94 -31.55
C MET A 39 7.85 15.58 -31.09
N PRO A 40 6.79 15.60 -31.92
CA PRO A 40 5.53 16.19 -31.52
C PRO A 40 5.07 15.52 -30.23
N PRO A 41 4.58 16.28 -29.23
CA PRO A 41 4.26 15.74 -27.92
C PRO A 41 3.28 14.58 -28.09
N TYR A 42 3.75 13.37 -27.75
CA TYR A 42 3.03 12.13 -28.03
C TYR A 42 1.63 12.21 -27.41
N LYS A 43 0.62 12.40 -28.26
CA LYS A 43 -0.79 12.41 -27.85
C LYS A 43 -1.16 11.01 -27.40
N ARG A 44 -0.89 10.68 -26.14
CA ARG A 44 -1.58 9.59 -25.45
C ARG A 44 -3.07 9.87 -25.62
N SER A 45 -3.78 8.97 -26.29
CA SER A 45 -5.24 8.98 -26.24
C SER A 45 -5.68 9.01 -24.78
N PRO A 46 -6.81 9.67 -24.45
CA PRO A 46 -7.40 9.54 -23.13
C PRO A 46 -7.56 8.04 -22.80
N ARG A 47 -6.99 7.59 -21.68
CA ARG A 47 -7.21 6.22 -21.20
C ARG A 47 -8.71 6.05 -20.97
N GLY A 48 -9.29 4.94 -21.40
CA GLY A 48 -10.65 4.59 -21.00
C GLY A 48 -10.73 4.30 -19.51
N ARG A 49 -11.93 3.99 -19.03
CA ARG A 49 -12.19 3.74 -17.60
C ARG A 49 -13.09 2.54 -17.42
N VAL A 50 -12.60 1.56 -16.66
CA VAL A 50 -13.36 0.38 -16.28
C VAL A 50 -13.78 0.55 -14.82
N LEU A 51 -15.05 0.88 -14.61
CA LEU A 51 -15.68 0.97 -13.29
C LEU A 51 -16.14 -0.42 -12.84
N PHE A 52 -15.80 -0.83 -11.61
CA PHE A 52 -16.25 -2.11 -11.04
C PHE A 52 -16.57 -1.97 -9.53
N TYR A 53 -17.71 -2.50 -9.09
CA TYR A 53 -18.11 -2.55 -7.67
C TYR A 53 -19.35 -3.42 -7.46
N ASP A 54 -20.41 -3.13 -8.22
CA ASP A 54 -21.73 -3.73 -8.07
C ASP A 54 -21.80 -5.12 -8.72
N LYS A 55 -22.30 -6.12 -7.96
CA LYS A 55 -22.47 -7.51 -8.41
C LYS A 55 -23.37 -7.69 -9.64
N ASN A 56 -24.17 -6.69 -9.98
CA ASN A 56 -25.09 -6.70 -11.11
C ASN A 56 -24.54 -5.93 -12.34
N LYS A 57 -23.30 -5.41 -12.27
CA LYS A 57 -22.61 -4.69 -13.35
C LYS A 57 -21.45 -5.53 -13.93
N PRO A 58 -20.98 -5.22 -15.15
CA PRO A 58 -19.76 -5.79 -15.71
C PRO A 58 -18.53 -5.61 -14.79
N TYR A 59 -17.54 -6.47 -14.96
CA TYR A 59 -16.26 -6.45 -14.23
C TYR A 59 -16.37 -6.62 -12.70
N TYR A 60 -17.52 -7.03 -12.15
CA TYR A 60 -17.60 -7.41 -10.73
C TYR A 60 -16.56 -8.49 -10.35
N GLU A 61 -16.15 -9.33 -11.30
CA GLU A 61 -15.06 -10.28 -11.14
C GLU A 61 -13.70 -9.66 -10.78
N PHE A 62 -13.53 -8.34 -10.87
CA PHE A 62 -12.34 -7.64 -10.38
C PHE A 62 -12.35 -7.45 -8.86
N THR A 63 -13.52 -7.33 -8.23
CA THR A 63 -13.64 -7.19 -6.77
C THR A 63 -13.06 -8.40 -6.02
N ASN A 64 -12.46 -8.17 -4.86
CA ASN A 64 -12.07 -9.21 -3.90
C ASN A 64 -13.29 -10.03 -3.39
N PHE A 65 -14.50 -9.48 -3.52
CA PHE A 65 -15.80 -10.06 -3.16
C PHE A 65 -16.44 -10.95 -4.25
N SER A 66 -15.83 -11.07 -5.43
CA SER A 66 -16.31 -12.00 -6.47
C SER A 66 -16.19 -13.47 -6.02
N PRO A 67 -17.12 -14.37 -6.39
CA PRO A 67 -17.13 -15.78 -5.97
C PRO A 67 -16.13 -16.64 -6.75
N HIS A 68 -14.85 -16.26 -6.73
CA HIS A 68 -13.74 -16.98 -7.35
C HIS A 68 -12.82 -17.53 -6.25
N PRO A 69 -12.85 -18.86 -6.00
CA PRO A 69 -12.03 -19.50 -4.99
C PRO A 69 -10.54 -19.32 -5.26
N VAL A 70 -9.74 -19.24 -4.20
CA VAL A 70 -8.29 -19.06 -4.28
C VAL A 70 -7.59 -20.13 -3.45
N GLU A 71 -6.56 -20.76 -4.00
CA GLU A 71 -5.72 -21.70 -3.25
C GLU A 71 -4.44 -21.02 -2.77
N TYR A 72 -4.11 -21.23 -1.50
CA TYR A 72 -2.91 -20.71 -0.84
C TYR A 72 -2.39 -21.73 0.19
N ASN A 73 -1.10 -22.07 0.13
CA ASN A 73 -0.44 -23.06 0.99
C ASN A 73 -1.25 -24.37 1.17
N GLY A 74 -1.76 -24.92 0.06
CA GLY A 74 -2.55 -26.16 0.03
C GLY A 74 -3.98 -26.04 0.58
N LYS A 75 -4.42 -24.84 0.98
CA LYS A 75 -5.77 -24.58 1.48
C LYS A 75 -6.58 -23.76 0.48
N ARG A 76 -7.82 -24.18 0.22
CA ARG A 76 -8.80 -23.42 -0.59
C ARG A 76 -9.55 -22.41 0.27
N PHE A 77 -9.67 -21.19 -0.24
CA PHE A 77 -10.43 -20.06 0.31
C PHE A 77 -11.62 -19.78 -0.63
N PRO A 78 -12.85 -19.55 -0.13
CA PRO A 78 -14.03 -19.36 -0.99
C PRO A 78 -13.94 -18.15 -1.92
N THR A 79 -13.27 -17.08 -1.49
CA THR A 79 -12.92 -15.92 -2.33
C THR A 79 -11.54 -15.37 -1.94
N SER A 80 -10.98 -14.50 -2.78
CA SER A 80 -9.80 -13.68 -2.44
C SER A 80 -9.97 -12.84 -1.17
N GLU A 81 -11.20 -12.43 -0.82
CA GLU A 81 -11.46 -11.70 0.43
C GLU A 81 -11.23 -12.58 1.67
N HIS A 82 -11.60 -13.86 1.62
CA HIS A 82 -11.35 -14.77 2.75
C HIS A 82 -9.84 -14.93 3.01
N LEU A 83 -9.04 -15.01 1.94
CA LEU A 83 -7.57 -15.04 2.02
C LEU A 83 -7.00 -13.70 2.53
N PHE A 84 -7.48 -12.58 1.97
CA PHE A 84 -7.04 -11.24 2.37
C PHE A 84 -7.31 -10.94 3.85
N GLN A 85 -8.50 -11.29 4.35
CA GLN A 85 -8.85 -11.15 5.76
C GLN A 85 -8.05 -12.13 6.65
N SER A 86 -7.75 -13.33 6.15
CA SER A 86 -6.90 -14.30 6.87
C SER A 86 -5.44 -13.82 7.00
N PHE A 87 -4.89 -13.10 6.02
CA PHE A 87 -3.51 -12.55 6.08
C PHE A 87 -3.26 -11.59 7.26
N LYS A 88 -4.31 -11.03 7.88
CA LYS A 88 -4.21 -10.29 9.15
C LYS A 88 -3.71 -11.15 10.32
N PHE A 89 -3.91 -12.47 10.26
CA PHE A 89 -3.81 -13.40 11.38
C PHE A 89 -2.88 -14.59 11.15
N ILE A 90 -2.72 -15.08 9.91
CA ILE A 90 -2.01 -16.35 9.57
C ILE A 90 -0.69 -16.59 10.35
N ASP A 91 0.14 -15.56 10.51
CA ASP A 91 1.50 -15.70 11.08
C ASP A 91 1.52 -15.78 12.63
N ALA A 92 0.45 -15.35 13.32
CA ALA A 92 0.42 -15.18 14.78
C ALA A 92 -0.82 -15.83 15.45
N HIS A 93 -1.92 -15.92 14.71
CA HIS A 93 -3.22 -16.45 15.11
C HIS A 93 -3.79 -17.35 13.99
N PRO A 94 -3.10 -18.46 13.66
CA PRO A 94 -3.50 -19.36 12.57
C PRO A 94 -4.89 -19.98 12.78
N GLU A 95 -5.35 -20.10 14.03
CA GLU A 95 -6.70 -20.52 14.41
C GLU A 95 -7.77 -19.51 13.98
N ILE A 96 -7.53 -18.20 14.18
CA ILE A 96 -8.43 -17.14 13.70
C ILE A 96 -8.43 -17.10 12.17
N ALA A 97 -7.27 -17.27 11.53
CA ALA A 97 -7.16 -17.36 10.08
C ALA A 97 -7.92 -18.56 9.49
N GLU A 98 -7.83 -19.73 10.12
CA GLU A 98 -8.54 -20.93 9.67
C GLU A 98 -10.06 -20.80 9.87
N TYR A 99 -10.50 -20.14 10.93
CA TYR A 99 -11.91 -19.81 11.14
C TYR A 99 -12.44 -18.84 10.07
N ILE A 100 -11.70 -17.76 9.75
CA ILE A 100 -12.05 -16.81 8.67
C ILE A 100 -12.05 -17.49 7.29
N ARG A 101 -11.20 -18.49 7.06
CA ARG A 101 -11.23 -19.32 5.84
C ARG A 101 -12.50 -20.16 5.72
N THR A 102 -13.12 -20.53 6.85
CA THR A 102 -14.16 -21.58 6.92
C THR A 102 -15.53 -21.10 7.41
N CYS A 103 -15.71 -19.81 7.71
CA CYS A 103 -16.96 -19.19 8.18
C CYS A 103 -18.11 -19.11 7.12
N GLY A 104 -18.12 -20.00 6.12
CA GLY A 104 -19.03 -20.01 4.98
C GLY A 104 -18.45 -19.34 3.72
N ASP A 105 -19.19 -19.35 2.60
CA ASP A 105 -18.69 -18.85 1.30
C ASP A 105 -18.89 -17.34 1.06
N ARG A 106 -19.58 -16.63 1.95
CA ARG A 106 -19.91 -15.20 1.74
C ARG A 106 -18.72 -14.31 2.13
N PRO A 107 -18.15 -13.49 1.23
CA PRO A 107 -17.01 -12.63 1.56
C PRO A 107 -17.28 -11.64 2.70
N MET A 108 -18.54 -11.21 2.86
CA MET A 108 -18.94 -10.36 3.99
C MET A 108 -18.76 -11.08 5.35
N ALA A 109 -18.94 -12.41 5.41
CA ALA A 109 -18.72 -13.15 6.66
C ALA A 109 -17.25 -13.09 7.07
N ALA A 110 -16.31 -13.37 6.14
CA ALA A 110 -14.89 -13.24 6.41
C ALA A 110 -14.47 -11.80 6.80
N PHE A 111 -15.08 -10.80 6.17
CA PHE A 111 -14.91 -9.40 6.57
C PHE A 111 -15.41 -9.15 8.00
N ASP A 112 -16.62 -9.59 8.35
CA ASP A 112 -17.23 -9.39 9.66
C ASP A 112 -16.48 -10.12 10.77
N GLU A 113 -16.09 -11.39 10.58
CA GLU A 113 -15.27 -12.14 11.54
C GLU A 113 -13.93 -11.44 11.79
N ALA A 114 -13.24 -11.03 10.72
CA ALA A 114 -11.96 -10.32 10.82
C ALA A 114 -12.05 -8.91 11.43
N HIS A 115 -13.26 -8.37 11.61
CA HIS A 115 -13.51 -7.15 12.39
C HIS A 115 -13.83 -7.44 13.86
N ARG A 116 -14.42 -8.61 14.20
CA ARG A 116 -14.56 -9.04 15.61
C ARG A 116 -13.20 -9.30 16.24
N TYR A 117 -12.28 -9.91 15.49
CA TYR A 117 -10.90 -10.16 15.94
C TYR A 117 -9.94 -8.98 15.72
N GLN A 118 -10.43 -7.73 15.55
CA GLN A 118 -9.61 -6.57 15.18
C GLN A 118 -8.47 -6.23 16.17
N SER A 119 -8.55 -6.68 17.42
CA SER A 119 -7.48 -6.56 18.43
C SER A 119 -6.30 -7.53 18.23
N TRP A 120 -6.50 -8.61 17.47
CA TRP A 120 -5.51 -9.67 17.20
C TRP A 120 -4.85 -9.52 15.81
N VAL A 121 -5.15 -8.43 15.10
CA VAL A 121 -4.58 -8.15 13.77
C VAL A 121 -3.10 -7.80 13.90
N ARG A 122 -2.27 -8.43 13.06
CA ARG A 122 -0.82 -8.20 12.99
C ARG A 122 -0.43 -6.70 13.03
N PRO A 123 0.57 -6.30 13.83
CA PRO A 123 0.86 -4.89 14.12
C PRO A 123 1.38 -4.10 12.90
N ASP A 124 1.94 -4.79 11.91
CA ASP A 124 2.45 -4.27 10.64
C ASP A 124 1.38 -4.18 9.52
N TRP A 125 0.10 -4.45 9.82
CA TRP A 125 -0.96 -4.57 8.80
C TRP A 125 -1.06 -3.34 7.88
N ARG A 126 -0.84 -2.13 8.41
CA ARG A 126 -0.90 -0.87 7.61
C ARG A 126 0.25 -0.73 6.61
N GLN A 127 1.33 -1.48 6.81
CA GLN A 127 2.52 -1.49 5.97
C GLN A 127 2.44 -2.60 4.92
N VAL A 128 1.81 -3.73 5.25
CA VAL A 128 1.74 -4.92 4.37
C VAL A 128 0.41 -5.11 3.63
N ASN A 129 -0.69 -4.43 4.00
CA ASN A 129 -2.02 -4.67 3.42
C ASN A 129 -2.07 -4.57 1.89
N ILE A 130 -1.38 -3.60 1.27
CA ILE A 130 -1.30 -3.49 -0.20
C ILE A 130 -0.60 -4.72 -0.80
N VAL A 131 0.51 -5.17 -0.20
CA VAL A 131 1.25 -6.36 -0.66
C VAL A 131 0.42 -7.64 -0.48
N LYS A 132 -0.33 -7.75 0.61
CA LYS A 132 -1.22 -8.89 0.87
C LYS A 132 -2.49 -8.89 0.00
N MET A 133 -2.96 -7.72 -0.47
CA MET A 133 -3.97 -7.64 -1.52
C MET A 133 -3.38 -8.03 -2.88
N GLU A 134 -2.19 -7.54 -3.23
CA GLU A 134 -1.45 -7.93 -4.44
C GLU A 134 -1.21 -9.45 -4.50
N GLU A 135 -0.87 -10.09 -3.38
CA GLU A 135 -0.71 -11.54 -3.24
C GLU A 135 -2.03 -12.29 -3.47
N ALA A 136 -3.13 -11.87 -2.83
CA ALA A 136 -4.45 -12.47 -3.01
C ALA A 136 -5.01 -12.28 -4.44
N LEU A 137 -4.80 -11.11 -5.04
CA LEU A 137 -5.16 -10.83 -6.43
C LEU A 137 -4.32 -11.66 -7.40
N ARG A 138 -2.98 -11.73 -7.21
CA ARG A 138 -2.09 -12.54 -8.06
C ARG A 138 -2.58 -13.98 -8.14
N LEU A 139 -2.83 -14.61 -6.98
CA LEU A 139 -3.32 -15.98 -6.91
C LEU A 139 -4.68 -16.15 -7.61
N LYS A 140 -5.64 -15.26 -7.34
CA LYS A 140 -6.96 -15.26 -8.01
C LYS A 140 -6.84 -15.18 -9.53
N PHE A 141 -6.06 -14.24 -10.06
CA PHE A 141 -5.98 -14.01 -11.51
C PHE A 141 -5.05 -15.00 -12.24
N THR A 142 -4.06 -15.61 -11.60
CA THR A 142 -3.26 -16.69 -12.23
C THR A 142 -4.00 -18.03 -12.21
N GLN A 143 -4.77 -18.35 -11.16
CA GLN A 143 -5.54 -19.59 -11.06
C GLN A 143 -6.76 -19.60 -12.00
N HIS A 144 -7.40 -18.45 -12.25
CA HIS A 144 -8.60 -18.35 -13.09
C HIS A 144 -8.30 -17.76 -14.47
N LYS A 145 -8.03 -18.62 -15.47
CA LYS A 145 -7.70 -18.21 -16.86
C LYS A 145 -8.67 -17.19 -17.47
N ARG A 146 -9.99 -17.32 -17.24
CA ARG A 146 -11.00 -16.34 -17.70
C ARG A 146 -10.78 -14.96 -17.10
N LEU A 147 -10.46 -14.88 -15.81
CA LEU A 147 -10.20 -13.60 -15.14
C LEU A 147 -8.88 -12.99 -15.60
N ARG A 148 -7.86 -13.84 -15.80
CA ARG A 148 -6.57 -13.41 -16.36
C ARG A 148 -6.75 -12.71 -17.70
N GLN A 149 -7.53 -13.32 -18.58
CA GLN A 149 -7.84 -12.74 -19.90
C GLN A 149 -8.67 -11.46 -19.75
N LEU A 150 -9.74 -11.49 -18.96
CA LEU A 150 -10.59 -10.31 -18.69
C LEU A 150 -9.79 -9.10 -18.16
N LEU A 151 -8.75 -9.32 -17.35
CA LEU A 151 -7.85 -8.26 -16.87
C LEU A 151 -6.94 -7.73 -17.99
N LEU A 152 -6.38 -8.60 -18.83
CA LEU A 152 -5.54 -8.22 -19.97
C LEU A 152 -6.33 -7.49 -21.07
N ASP A 153 -7.59 -7.90 -21.30
CA ASP A 153 -8.51 -7.36 -22.30
C ASP A 153 -8.89 -5.89 -22.03
N THR A 154 -8.73 -5.40 -20.79
CA THR A 154 -8.94 -3.98 -20.45
C THR A 154 -7.94 -3.01 -21.10
N GLY A 155 -6.95 -3.52 -21.84
CA GLY A 155 -5.96 -2.68 -22.50
C GLY A 155 -5.23 -1.78 -21.50
N ASP A 156 -5.06 -0.51 -21.84
CA ASP A 156 -4.42 0.48 -20.97
C ASP A 156 -5.42 1.34 -20.18
N ASP A 157 -6.68 0.92 -20.10
CA ASP A 157 -7.72 1.65 -19.37
C ASP A 157 -7.42 1.72 -17.87
N GLU A 158 -7.91 2.80 -17.26
CA GLU A 158 -7.81 3.06 -15.84
C GLU A 158 -8.85 2.20 -15.09
N LEU A 159 -8.37 1.34 -14.18
CA LEU A 159 -9.21 0.41 -13.43
C LEU A 159 -9.68 1.10 -12.14
N ILE A 160 -11.00 1.21 -11.97
CA ILE A 160 -11.60 2.00 -10.89
C ILE A 160 -12.55 1.14 -10.07
N GLU A 161 -12.19 0.90 -8.81
CA GLU A 161 -13.10 0.36 -7.82
C GLU A 161 -14.10 1.47 -7.41
N ASP A 162 -15.36 1.28 -7.79
CA ASP A 162 -16.45 2.27 -7.79
C ASP A 162 -17.29 2.21 -6.49
N SER A 163 -16.69 1.81 -5.36
CA SER A 163 -17.37 1.78 -4.07
C SER A 163 -17.64 3.21 -3.56
N PRO A 164 -18.90 3.60 -3.31
CA PRO A 164 -19.21 4.87 -2.66
C PRO A 164 -18.88 4.85 -1.16
N ARG A 165 -18.39 3.73 -0.61
CA ARG A 165 -18.18 3.52 0.84
C ARG A 165 -16.72 3.36 1.22
N ASP A 166 -15.88 2.81 0.34
CA ASP A 166 -14.45 2.60 0.60
C ASP A 166 -13.62 3.70 -0.07
N TYR A 167 -12.85 4.44 0.75
CA TYR A 167 -11.99 5.54 0.34
C TYR A 167 -10.50 5.15 0.27
N PHE A 168 -10.16 3.89 0.57
CA PHE A 168 -8.81 3.35 0.50
C PHE A 168 -8.67 2.39 -0.68
N TRP A 169 -9.49 1.34 -0.73
CA TRP A 169 -9.54 0.41 -1.85
C TRP A 169 -10.29 1.00 -3.05
N GLY A 170 -11.32 1.82 -2.78
CA GLY A 170 -12.18 2.49 -3.77
C GLY A 170 -12.00 3.99 -3.87
N VAL A 171 -12.86 4.60 -4.69
CA VAL A 171 -12.93 6.07 -4.92
C VAL A 171 -13.83 6.82 -3.93
N GLY A 172 -14.73 6.16 -3.21
CA GLY A 172 -15.66 6.83 -2.29
C GLY A 172 -16.74 7.68 -2.99
N ALA A 173 -17.76 8.11 -2.24
CA ALA A 173 -18.93 8.80 -2.79
C ALA A 173 -18.67 10.19 -3.41
N ASP A 174 -17.48 10.78 -3.20
CA ASP A 174 -17.05 12.06 -3.77
C ASP A 174 -15.86 11.93 -4.73
N TYR A 175 -15.49 10.69 -5.09
CA TYR A 175 -14.33 10.35 -5.92
C TYR A 175 -12.95 10.83 -5.40
N SER A 176 -12.83 11.18 -4.11
CA SER A 176 -11.55 11.57 -3.47
C SER A 176 -10.75 10.40 -2.87
N GLY A 177 -11.31 9.19 -2.91
CA GLY A 177 -10.71 7.95 -2.42
C GLY A 177 -9.48 7.52 -3.23
N ARG A 178 -8.68 6.63 -2.62
CA ARG A 178 -7.37 6.26 -3.16
C ARG A 178 -7.40 5.25 -4.30
N ASN A 179 -8.48 4.49 -4.50
CA ASN A 179 -8.57 3.42 -5.52
C ASN A 179 -7.35 2.45 -5.50
N GLU A 180 -6.88 2.04 -4.31
CA GLU A 180 -5.72 1.14 -4.22
C GLU A 180 -5.99 -0.27 -4.79
N LEU A 181 -7.25 -0.70 -4.91
CA LEU A 181 -7.59 -1.99 -5.51
C LEU A 181 -7.47 -1.94 -7.04
N GLY A 182 -8.01 -0.90 -7.68
CA GLY A 182 -7.83 -0.67 -9.11
C GLY A 182 -6.35 -0.54 -9.49
N LYS A 183 -5.59 0.26 -8.73
CA LYS A 183 -4.13 0.38 -8.92
C LYS A 183 -3.37 -0.95 -8.72
N ALA A 184 -3.81 -1.82 -7.81
CA ALA A 184 -3.19 -3.14 -7.62
C ALA A 184 -3.48 -4.08 -8.79
N LEU A 185 -4.69 -4.02 -9.36
CA LEU A 185 -5.04 -4.72 -10.60
C LEU A 185 -4.25 -4.19 -11.80
N GLU A 186 -4.02 -2.87 -11.91
CA GLU A 186 -3.16 -2.30 -12.96
C GLU A 186 -1.72 -2.83 -12.88
N ARG A 187 -1.12 -2.87 -11.67
CA ARG A 187 0.22 -3.46 -11.47
C ARG A 187 0.26 -4.94 -11.85
N LEU A 188 -0.74 -5.72 -11.44
CA LEU A 188 -0.85 -7.13 -11.80
C LEU A 188 -1.08 -7.35 -13.30
N ARG A 189 -1.82 -6.47 -13.98
CA ARG A 189 -2.01 -6.47 -15.44
C ARG A 189 -0.68 -6.29 -16.16
N ASP A 190 0.14 -5.32 -15.74
CA ASP A 190 1.44 -5.04 -16.35
C ASP A 190 2.48 -6.15 -16.07
N GLU A 191 2.45 -6.77 -14.89
CA GLU A 191 3.24 -7.97 -14.59
C GLU A 191 2.84 -9.16 -15.50
N LEU A 192 1.54 -9.43 -15.64
CA LEU A 192 1.00 -10.51 -16.48
C LEU A 192 1.25 -10.30 -17.99
N ARG A 193 1.48 -9.05 -18.43
CA ARG A 193 1.94 -8.71 -19.79
C ARG A 193 3.42 -9.01 -20.01
N HIS A 194 4.21 -9.12 -18.94
CA HIS A 194 5.67 -9.24 -19.00
C HIS A 194 6.21 -10.55 -18.43
N GLU A 195 5.35 -11.47 -17.97
CA GLU A 195 5.71 -12.81 -17.46
C GLU A 195 6.52 -13.69 -18.43
N ASN A 196 6.51 -13.39 -19.74
CA ASN A 196 7.27 -14.10 -20.77
C ASN A 196 8.46 -13.28 -21.30
N ASN A 197 8.77 -12.13 -20.68
CA ASN A 197 9.87 -11.26 -21.08
C ASN A 197 11.03 -11.36 -20.05
N PRO A 198 12.13 -12.07 -20.36
CA PRO A 198 13.23 -12.28 -19.42
C PRO A 198 13.92 -10.97 -18.96
N LYS A 199 13.72 -9.84 -19.67
CA LYS A 199 14.23 -8.54 -19.24
C LYS A 199 13.52 -7.97 -17.99
N TYR A 200 12.30 -8.44 -17.68
CA TYR A 200 11.55 -7.99 -16.51
C TYR A 200 11.84 -8.81 -15.24
N PHE A 201 12.18 -10.10 -15.36
CA PHE A 201 12.60 -10.93 -14.21
C PHE A 201 13.89 -10.45 -13.52
N LEU A 202 14.73 -9.69 -14.23
CA LEU A 202 15.99 -9.17 -13.69
C LEU A 202 15.82 -7.92 -12.80
N GLN A 203 14.60 -7.43 -12.62
CA GLN A 203 14.30 -6.43 -11.59
C GLN A 203 13.57 -7.12 -10.42
N PRO A 204 14.24 -7.42 -9.29
CA PRO A 204 13.50 -7.58 -8.05
C PRO A 204 12.78 -6.24 -7.80
N HIS A 205 11.44 -6.25 -7.81
CA HIS A 205 10.61 -5.05 -7.75
C HIS A 205 11.18 -4.08 -6.70
N GLY A 206 11.69 -2.95 -7.19
CA GLY A 206 12.82 -2.26 -6.56
C GLY A 206 12.62 -2.08 -5.06
N LYS A 207 13.69 -2.36 -4.28
CA LYS A 207 13.76 -2.05 -2.83
C LYS A 207 13.05 -0.72 -2.61
N ARG A 208 11.84 -0.73 -2.05
CA ARG A 208 11.08 0.50 -1.82
C ARG A 208 11.98 1.37 -0.97
N ASP A 209 12.30 2.58 -1.43
CA ASP A 209 13.21 3.49 -0.75
C ASP A 209 12.56 3.94 0.57
N MET A 210 12.69 3.09 1.59
CA MET A 210 12.08 3.29 2.91
C MET A 210 12.67 4.55 3.57
N HIS A 211 13.86 4.95 3.12
CA HIS A 211 14.55 6.17 3.48
C HIS A 211 14.05 7.44 2.74
N ARG A 212 13.10 7.32 1.81
CA ARG A 212 12.35 8.44 1.23
C ARG A 212 10.88 8.49 1.67
N LEU A 213 10.55 7.84 2.79
CA LEU A 213 9.63 8.47 3.74
C LEU A 213 10.31 9.76 4.21
N SER A 214 9.61 10.90 4.09
CA SER A 214 10.19 12.16 4.55
C SER A 214 10.23 12.18 6.07
N LEU A 215 11.12 12.97 6.67
CA LEU A 215 11.19 13.17 8.13
C LEU A 215 10.00 13.99 8.69
N GLN A 216 8.85 13.96 8.00
CA GLN A 216 7.60 14.61 8.36
C GLN A 216 6.46 13.60 8.64
N ASP A 217 6.68 12.30 8.36
CA ASP A 217 5.62 11.27 8.24
C ASP A 217 5.53 10.27 9.43
N ILE A 218 6.19 10.52 10.57
CA ILE A 218 6.18 9.67 11.78
C ILE A 218 5.93 10.54 13.03
N PRO A 219 4.87 10.27 13.83
CA PRO A 219 4.95 9.39 15.02
C PRO A 219 3.77 8.40 15.11
N SER A 220 3.96 7.09 15.26
CA SER A 220 4.53 6.36 16.42
C SER A 220 3.62 6.32 17.67
N LEU A 221 2.67 5.38 17.66
CA LEU A 221 2.15 4.70 18.86
C LEU A 221 3.05 3.46 19.07
N LEU A 222 3.54 3.06 20.26
CA LEU A 222 3.45 3.60 21.63
C LEU A 222 4.83 3.58 22.32
N SER A 223 4.96 4.26 23.47
CA SER A 223 5.98 4.04 24.51
C SER A 223 5.66 4.87 25.77
N PRO A 224 6.12 4.50 26.99
CA PRO A 224 6.48 3.16 27.48
C PRO A 224 5.74 2.81 28.80
N MET A 225 5.86 1.56 29.26
CA MET A 225 5.81 1.12 30.68
C MET A 225 6.18 -0.38 30.65
N SER A 226 7.48 -0.72 30.71
CA SER A 226 8.29 -0.89 31.93
C SER A 226 8.14 -2.29 32.54
N ALA A 227 9.26 -2.95 32.86
CA ALA A 227 9.31 -4.37 33.20
C ALA A 227 9.78 -4.63 34.64
N ALA A 228 9.18 -5.64 35.25
CA ALA A 228 9.68 -6.45 36.37
C ALA A 228 8.85 -7.76 36.39
N GLY A 229 9.30 -8.90 36.90
CA GLY A 229 10.55 -9.23 37.60
C GLY A 229 10.25 -10.38 38.56
N HIS A 230 11.05 -11.45 38.57
CA HIS A 230 10.71 -12.72 39.24
C HIS A 230 11.36 -12.89 40.63
N VAL A 231 10.61 -13.53 41.55
CA VAL A 231 11.08 -14.34 42.72
C VAL A 231 11.63 -13.64 43.99
N SER A 232 11.08 -14.05 45.15
CA SER A 232 11.56 -13.92 46.56
C SER A 232 11.71 -12.51 47.16
N ASN A 233 11.45 -12.25 48.45
CA ASN A 233 11.59 -13.11 49.64
C ASN A 233 10.77 -12.63 50.89
N PHE A 234 10.57 -13.53 51.86
CA PHE A 234 10.38 -13.36 53.33
C PHE A 234 9.57 -12.20 54.00
N ILE A 235 8.53 -12.60 54.77
CA ILE A 235 8.02 -12.13 56.08
C ILE A 235 8.44 -10.74 56.65
N ARG A 236 7.47 -9.84 56.89
CA ARG A 236 7.11 -9.31 58.26
C ARG A 236 5.77 -8.55 58.32
N THR A 237 5.18 -8.50 59.53
CA THR A 237 4.12 -7.58 60.01
C THR A 237 4.65 -6.13 60.15
N VAL A 238 3.85 -5.05 60.34
CA VAL A 238 2.59 -4.87 61.11
C VAL A 238 1.70 -3.71 60.55
N SER A 239 0.54 -3.50 61.17
CA SER A 239 -0.51 -2.50 60.92
C SER A 239 -0.08 -1.01 60.83
N ASN A 240 -0.83 -0.20 60.05
CA ASN A 240 -1.75 0.82 60.62
C ASN A 240 -2.64 1.53 59.57
N SER A 241 -3.63 2.29 60.04
CA SER A 241 -4.66 2.99 59.28
C SER A 241 -4.49 4.51 59.24
N ALA A 242 -4.95 5.16 58.16
CA ALA A 242 -5.59 6.48 58.17
C ALA A 242 -6.17 6.83 56.78
N SER A 243 -7.18 7.70 56.73
CA SER A 243 -7.81 8.20 55.50
C SER A 243 -7.60 9.71 55.36
N SER A 244 -7.24 10.20 54.18
CA SER A 244 -7.51 11.60 53.79
C SER A 244 -7.38 11.88 52.29
N THR A 245 -8.32 12.67 51.79
CA THR A 245 -8.28 13.47 50.55
C THR A 245 -8.88 14.85 50.89
N PRO A 246 -8.88 15.85 49.99
CA PRO A 246 -8.00 16.13 48.84
C PRO A 246 -7.29 17.49 49.00
N GLN A 247 -6.39 17.87 48.07
CA GLN A 247 -6.39 19.21 47.42
C GLN A 247 -5.27 19.36 46.38
N SER A 248 -5.51 20.24 45.40
CA SER A 248 -4.53 20.67 44.39
C SER A 248 -4.11 22.12 44.66
N PRO A 249 -2.86 22.50 44.33
CA PRO A 249 -2.54 23.87 43.94
C PRO A 249 -2.05 23.96 42.48
N ILE A 250 -2.21 25.13 41.87
CA ILE A 250 -1.90 25.38 40.45
C ILE A 250 -0.57 26.13 40.33
N SER A 251 0.44 25.52 39.70
CA SER A 251 1.65 26.16 39.13
C SER A 251 2.51 25.09 38.43
N ALA A 252 3.30 25.38 37.39
CA ALA A 252 3.30 26.49 36.45
C ALA A 252 3.92 26.03 35.12
N VAL A 253 3.66 26.77 34.03
CA VAL A 253 4.22 26.68 32.66
C VAL A 253 5.27 25.58 32.41
N SER A 254 4.85 24.45 31.83
CA SER A 254 5.74 23.54 31.09
C SER A 254 5.29 23.47 29.63
N ALA A 255 6.25 23.52 28.70
CA ALA A 255 5.98 23.69 27.28
C ALA A 255 5.63 22.36 26.55
N SER A 256 4.98 22.49 25.39
CA SER A 256 4.81 21.40 24.41
C SER A 256 3.89 20.23 24.80
N SER A 257 2.70 20.51 25.34
CA SER A 257 1.56 19.61 25.10
C SER A 257 1.13 19.71 23.62
N LYS A 258 1.63 18.79 22.78
CA LYS A 258 1.22 18.68 21.38
C LYS A 258 -0.23 18.22 21.33
N THR A 259 -1.19 19.14 21.19
CA THR A 259 -2.62 18.81 21.10
C THR A 259 -2.88 17.90 19.91
N MET A 260 -3.11 16.62 20.15
CA MET A 260 -3.50 15.66 19.12
C MET A 260 -4.93 15.90 18.66
N CYS A 261 -5.27 15.46 17.45
CA CYS A 261 -6.65 15.46 16.97
C CYS A 261 -7.52 14.53 17.83
N GLU A 262 -8.60 15.06 18.41
CA GLU A 262 -9.48 14.29 19.30
C GLU A 262 -10.16 13.08 18.62
N PHE A 263 -10.32 13.12 17.29
CA PHE A 263 -10.92 12.03 16.50
C PHE A 263 -9.90 11.00 15.97
N CYS A 264 -8.76 11.47 15.43
CA CYS A 264 -7.82 10.64 14.68
C CYS A 264 -6.51 10.34 15.46
N GLN A 265 -6.32 11.00 16.61
CA GLN A 265 -5.13 11.02 17.46
C GLN A 265 -3.80 11.36 16.76
N GLN A 266 -3.81 11.69 15.46
CA GLN A 266 -2.66 12.24 14.75
C GLN A 266 -2.41 13.70 15.15
N LYS A 267 -1.16 14.13 15.03
CA LYS A 267 -0.75 15.53 15.14
C LYS A 267 -1.46 16.37 14.06
N PRO A 268 -2.19 17.44 14.41
CA PRO A 268 -2.82 18.31 13.43
C PRO A 268 -1.79 18.98 12.51
N LYS A 269 -2.09 19.06 11.20
CA LYS A 269 -1.21 19.69 10.19
C LYS A 269 -0.95 21.18 10.48
N PHE A 270 -1.88 21.83 11.15
CA PHE A 270 -1.78 23.22 11.61
C PHE A 270 -1.79 23.22 13.15
N GLN A 271 -0.81 23.89 13.78
CA GLN A 271 -0.75 23.99 15.24
C GLN A 271 -2.01 24.68 15.79
N ARG A 272 -2.41 24.33 17.03
CA ARG A 272 -3.61 24.83 17.74
C ARG A 272 -4.97 24.39 17.17
N HIS A 273 -5.04 23.58 16.10
CA HIS A 273 -6.32 23.04 15.61
C HIS A 273 -6.75 21.76 16.36
N ARG A 274 -8.02 21.69 16.77
CA ARG A 274 -8.63 20.54 17.49
C ARG A 274 -8.69 19.23 16.67
N TYR A 275 -8.56 19.30 15.34
CA TYR A 275 -8.70 18.17 14.44
C TYR A 275 -7.63 18.15 13.32
N CYS A 276 -7.24 16.96 12.88
CA CYS A 276 -6.17 16.76 11.89
C CYS A 276 -6.58 17.07 10.44
N SER A 277 -7.88 17.03 10.13
CA SER A 277 -8.45 17.38 8.82
C SER A 277 -9.91 17.82 8.96
N ARG A 278 -10.49 18.42 7.90
CA ARG A 278 -11.94 18.71 7.82
C ARG A 278 -12.76 17.42 8.02
N ASN A 279 -12.34 16.32 7.40
CA ASN A 279 -13.02 15.02 7.48
C ASN A 279 -13.05 14.50 8.94
N CYS A 280 -11.97 14.68 9.69
CA CYS A 280 -11.95 14.31 11.12
C CYS A 280 -12.78 15.26 12.00
N ALA A 281 -12.82 16.55 11.69
CA ALA A 281 -13.72 17.51 12.35
C ALA A 281 -15.22 17.25 12.06
N GLN A 282 -15.53 16.61 10.93
CA GLN A 282 -16.87 16.20 10.56
C GLN A 282 -17.23 14.82 11.15
N ALA A 283 -16.31 13.85 11.11
CA ALA A 283 -16.51 12.52 11.68
C ALA A 283 -16.66 12.55 13.21
N ALA A 284 -15.99 13.49 13.90
CA ALA A 284 -16.20 13.80 15.32
C ALA A 284 -17.63 14.27 15.67
N LYS A 285 -18.44 14.64 14.67
CA LYS A 285 -19.84 15.07 14.84
C LYS A 285 -20.84 13.99 14.43
N MET A 286 -20.40 12.79 14.04
CA MET A 286 -21.29 11.68 13.67
C MET A 286 -21.64 10.85 14.90
N CYS A 287 -22.81 10.20 14.88
CA CYS A 287 -23.22 9.23 15.90
C CYS A 287 -22.18 8.11 16.00
N ILE A 288 -21.62 7.87 17.20
CA ILE A 288 -20.55 6.88 17.40
C ILE A 288 -20.94 5.49 16.88
N HIS A 289 -22.19 5.09 17.19
CA HIS A 289 -22.77 3.78 16.87
C HIS A 289 -23.11 3.63 15.38
N CYS A 290 -24.03 4.43 14.83
CA CYS A 290 -24.56 4.24 13.47
C CYS A 290 -24.04 5.24 12.40
N ARG A 291 -23.11 6.14 12.77
CA ARG A 291 -22.42 7.09 11.88
C ARG A 291 -23.29 8.09 11.09
N THR A 292 -24.59 8.18 11.37
CA THR A 292 -25.46 9.27 10.89
C THR A 292 -25.17 10.58 11.63
N LYS A 293 -25.56 11.74 11.06
CA LYS A 293 -25.47 13.02 11.77
C LYS A 293 -26.54 13.08 12.89
N PRO A 294 -26.18 13.33 14.16
CA PRO A 294 -27.15 13.60 15.22
C PRO A 294 -28.02 14.83 14.91
N LYS A 295 -29.28 14.82 15.37
CA LYS A 295 -30.19 15.97 15.25
C LYS A 295 -29.75 17.17 16.12
N PHE A 296 -28.88 16.94 17.10
CA PHE A 296 -28.36 17.94 18.03
C PHE A 296 -26.84 17.80 18.12
N ASP A 297 -26.09 18.79 17.60
CA ASP A 297 -24.62 18.78 17.47
C ASP A 297 -23.83 18.72 18.82
N LYS A 298 -24.52 18.58 19.96
CA LYS A 298 -23.93 18.48 21.31
C LYS A 298 -23.91 17.05 21.90
N HIS A 299 -24.46 16.04 21.21
CA HIS A 299 -24.56 14.68 21.75
C HIS A 299 -23.86 13.63 20.84
N PRO A 300 -23.12 12.66 21.41
CA PRO A 300 -22.37 11.65 20.66
C PRO A 300 -23.23 10.56 19.98
N TYR A 301 -24.54 10.57 20.19
CA TYR A 301 -25.50 9.62 19.61
C TYR A 301 -26.67 10.35 18.97
N CYS A 302 -27.19 9.84 17.85
CA CYS A 302 -28.34 10.43 17.16
C CYS A 302 -29.70 10.14 17.83
N SER A 303 -29.79 9.13 18.69
CA SER A 303 -31.01 8.71 19.39
C SER A 303 -30.69 8.06 20.73
N LYS A 304 -31.69 7.92 21.61
CA LYS A 304 -31.57 7.15 22.86
C LYS A 304 -31.26 5.67 22.59
N THR A 305 -31.80 5.11 21.50
CA THR A 305 -31.57 3.72 21.05
C THR A 305 -30.09 3.50 20.76
N CYS A 306 -29.48 4.33 19.89
CA CYS A 306 -28.06 4.21 19.55
C CYS A 306 -27.10 4.49 20.72
N ALA A 307 -27.57 5.17 21.77
CA ALA A 307 -26.82 5.31 23.03
C ALA A 307 -26.91 4.04 23.89
N ALA A 308 -28.11 3.43 23.99
CA ALA A 308 -28.33 2.22 24.76
C ALA A 308 -27.70 0.98 24.12
N ASP A 309 -27.68 0.89 22.79
CA ASP A 309 -27.15 -0.28 22.09
C ASP A 309 -25.61 -0.28 22.04
N TYR A 310 -24.97 0.90 22.02
CA TYR A 310 -23.51 1.03 22.17
C TYR A 310 -23.01 0.66 23.59
N VAL A 311 -23.87 0.66 24.61
CA VAL A 311 -23.52 0.23 25.98
C VAL A 311 -23.70 -1.29 26.16
N LYS A 312 -24.22 -2.01 25.14
CA LYS A 312 -24.38 -3.47 25.12
C LYS A 312 -23.32 -4.18 24.25
N THR A 313 -22.38 -3.43 23.67
CA THR A 313 -21.32 -3.91 22.75
C THR A 313 -19.94 -3.65 23.34
#